data_AF-A0A662XHH5-F1
#
_entry.id   AF-A0A662XHH5-F1
#
_cell.length_a   1.000
_cell.length_b   1.000
_cell.length_c   1.000
_cell.angle_alpha   90.00
_cell.angle_beta   90.00
_cell.angle_gamma   90.00
#
_symmetry.space_group_name_H-M   'P 1'
#
loop_
_entity.id
_entity.type
_entity.pdbx_description
1 polymer ?
#
loop_
_entity_poly.entity_id
_entity_poly.type
_entity_poly.pdbx_seq_one_letter_code
_entity_poly.pdbx_strand_id
1 'polypeptide(L)'
;MQRLERAPSSASALGDDVSSALADVDSARYSFLSRGSECYDLDLDEEEALRKAARAGILLLEANRELQEEAVALREQVAVLESERPQMRAELTARADELASLKEDRKRYLVENNALCNELKAKSALVTDLLEREDRLQQQTIDAEASKQLAEYQLDVFRAEQAEQQRLEAAKTDAADKQRYAVANPAATYDSNQASAFTFADYEELQHRLQSTADESEGRALEIKSLRKEGDALRRKAVKLTECVAHIERLERRNEKLQSANETLREERMEERAVLDSLRSMNLVYKKIAESRPFAADCTCAQHPEEADPTALGVTVRDVLIEANMKLEAELRELRAALNLPEISAQDIGEEALEQALKRVGSNSSNGSEASDTASSSGGGDTLVEIAQEKLIRKVQGLTEKLSLSREMLRHTKMQWCAAVASQKALEECNKSSQEEITRLTHQLDSYIAAFEEEDADASERKRRGVLHSEDSSKWTEETAPYPAPPGDLNSPLIKCLLDHWTTDKSKVMQLSDWLHNSIRGTGRATPLRLVNLSSEVAAGFAQLLVPIMRERHGVSVSIYRRDSVHILSDLVLQTNQPSVVMQSYATESPGAPSGDREVLTRLRDPEQTGEPELDADGRASAGDSHFLRGEAEFLYG
;
A
#
# COMPACT_ATOMS: atom_id res chain seq x y z
N MET A 1 11.71 56.83 -25.34
CA MET A 1 12.53 57.42 -24.27
C MET A 1 12.59 56.40 -23.14
N GLN A 2 13.69 55.85 -22.65
CA GLN A 2 15.13 56.08 -22.79
C GLN A 2 15.83 54.73 -23.02
N ARG A 3 16.88 54.76 -23.85
CA ARG A 3 17.95 53.74 -23.93
C ARG A 3 18.77 53.79 -22.64
N LEU A 4 19.31 52.66 -22.19
CA LEU A 4 20.73 52.58 -21.83
C LEU A 4 21.24 51.14 -21.71
N GLU A 5 22.32 50.92 -22.44
CA GLU A 5 23.20 49.77 -22.52
C GLU A 5 23.93 49.51 -21.19
N ARG A 6 24.26 48.25 -20.89
CA ARG A 6 25.61 47.88 -20.40
C ARG A 6 25.79 46.36 -20.31
N ALA A 7 26.68 45.85 -21.17
CA ALA A 7 27.56 44.74 -20.83
C ALA A 7 28.62 45.24 -19.81
N PRO A 8 29.31 44.32 -19.12
CA PRO A 8 30.74 44.26 -19.41
C PRO A 8 31.32 42.84 -19.47
N SER A 9 32.30 42.73 -20.36
CA SER A 9 33.38 41.76 -20.37
C SER A 9 34.10 41.67 -19.02
N SER A 10 34.64 40.49 -18.71
CA SER A 10 35.79 40.35 -17.83
C SER A 10 36.72 39.30 -18.42
N ALA A 11 37.89 39.77 -18.83
CA ALA A 11 39.01 38.99 -19.29
C ALA A 11 40.03 38.87 -18.16
N SER A 12 40.76 37.76 -18.18
CA SER A 12 42.16 37.61 -17.76
C SER A 12 42.52 37.88 -16.29
N ALA A 13 42.98 36.84 -15.59
CA ALA A 13 44.37 36.76 -15.10
C ALA A 13 44.53 35.56 -14.14
N LEU A 14 45.77 35.06 -14.05
CA LEU A 14 46.33 34.14 -13.04
C LEU A 14 46.08 32.65 -13.35
N GLY A 15 47.07 31.80 -13.51
CA GLY A 15 48.52 31.98 -13.44
C GLY A 15 49.20 30.71 -13.95
N ASP A 16 50.28 30.91 -14.70
CA ASP A 16 51.33 29.92 -14.92
C ASP A 16 51.93 29.56 -13.56
N ASP A 17 51.82 28.30 -13.16
CA ASP A 17 52.68 27.66 -12.16
C ASP A 17 52.31 26.17 -12.10
N VAL A 18 53.01 25.32 -12.88
CA VAL A 18 53.64 24.05 -12.42
C VAL A 18 54.60 23.60 -13.54
N SER A 19 55.77 24.22 -13.58
CA SER A 19 56.99 23.52 -13.98
C SER A 19 57.55 22.87 -12.73
N SER A 20 57.88 21.56 -12.77
CA SER A 20 58.67 20.78 -11.80
C SER A 20 57.94 19.57 -11.19
N ALA A 21 57.83 18.46 -11.94
CA ALA A 21 57.76 17.09 -11.37
C ALA A 21 57.84 15.99 -12.45
N LEU A 22 58.87 15.99 -13.31
CA LEU A 22 59.12 14.88 -14.25
C LEU A 22 60.62 14.53 -14.32
N ALA A 23 61.23 14.43 -13.15
CA ALA A 23 62.54 13.83 -12.94
C ALA A 23 62.38 12.75 -11.86
N ASP A 24 61.96 11.54 -12.26
CA ASP A 24 62.19 10.29 -11.53
C ASP A 24 61.55 9.10 -12.28
N VAL A 25 62.08 8.78 -13.47
CA VAL A 25 61.90 7.45 -14.08
C VAL A 25 63.23 7.04 -14.71
N ASP A 26 64.28 6.96 -13.89
CA ASP A 26 65.56 6.34 -14.24
C ASP A 26 66.04 5.49 -13.06
N SER A 27 65.28 4.45 -12.74
CA SER A 27 65.71 3.44 -11.77
C SER A 27 65.05 2.12 -12.05
N ALA A 28 65.73 1.29 -12.88
CA ALA A 28 65.79 -0.18 -12.77
C ALA A 28 66.14 -0.88 -14.08
N ARG A 29 67.23 -0.51 -14.80
CA ARG A 29 67.87 -1.41 -15.78
C ARG A 29 69.39 -1.18 -15.87
N TYR A 30 70.10 -1.37 -14.76
CA TYR A 30 71.56 -1.50 -14.78
C TYR A 30 72.00 -2.57 -13.79
N SER A 31 72.10 -3.82 -14.26
CA SER A 31 72.82 -4.91 -13.62
C SER A 31 73.10 -6.03 -14.63
N PHE A 32 73.82 -5.71 -15.71
CA PHE A 32 74.44 -6.76 -16.54
C PHE A 32 75.75 -6.26 -17.16
N LEU A 33 76.77 -6.13 -16.32
CA LEU A 33 78.16 -6.07 -16.75
C LEU A 33 78.98 -6.98 -15.84
N SER A 34 79.43 -8.12 -16.36
CA SER A 34 80.84 -8.55 -16.31
C SER A 34 80.97 -10.04 -16.57
N ARG A 35 81.31 -10.41 -17.80
CA ARG A 35 82.38 -11.39 -17.99
C ARG A 35 83.07 -11.12 -19.31
N GLY A 36 84.26 -10.54 -19.21
CA GLY A 36 85.14 -10.30 -20.34
C GLY A 36 85.51 -11.62 -21.02
N SER A 37 85.49 -11.57 -22.35
CA SER A 37 86.20 -12.51 -23.19
C SER A 37 86.69 -11.73 -24.39
N GLU A 38 87.90 -11.20 -24.26
CA GLU A 38 88.71 -10.72 -25.36
C GLU A 38 89.04 -11.92 -26.26
N CYS A 39 88.60 -11.89 -27.52
CA CYS A 39 89.25 -12.65 -28.57
C CYS A 39 89.02 -11.93 -29.90
N TYR A 40 90.13 -11.55 -30.51
CA TYR A 40 90.23 -10.82 -31.78
C TYR A 40 89.64 -11.64 -32.93
N ASP A 41 88.60 -11.10 -33.59
CA ASP A 41 88.12 -11.58 -34.90
C ASP A 41 87.51 -10.42 -35.71
N LEU A 42 88.33 -9.40 -35.97
CA LEU A 42 87.92 -8.05 -36.39
C LEU A 42 87.36 -7.92 -37.82
N ASP A 43 87.33 -8.98 -38.63
CA ASP A 43 86.89 -8.89 -40.04
C ASP A 43 85.59 -9.68 -40.35
N LEU A 44 85.08 -10.47 -39.40
CA LEU A 44 83.77 -11.15 -39.51
C LEU A 44 82.64 -10.41 -38.75
N ASP A 45 83.00 -9.42 -37.93
CA ASP A 45 82.08 -8.69 -37.05
C ASP A 45 81.28 -7.58 -37.75
N GLU A 46 81.81 -6.95 -38.81
CA GLU A 46 81.12 -5.84 -39.49
C GLU A 46 79.85 -6.29 -40.21
N GLU A 47 79.90 -7.45 -40.87
CA GLU A 47 78.74 -7.99 -41.58
C GLU A 47 77.64 -8.44 -40.60
N GLU A 48 78.02 -9.02 -39.45
CA GLU A 48 77.05 -9.36 -38.41
C GLU A 48 76.47 -8.12 -37.72
N ALA A 49 77.28 -7.07 -37.51
CA ALA A 49 76.83 -5.78 -37.00
C ALA A 49 75.82 -5.11 -37.96
N LEU A 50 76.08 -5.13 -39.27
CA LEU A 50 75.15 -4.64 -40.29
C LEU A 50 73.85 -5.45 -40.30
N ARG A 51 73.90 -6.78 -40.17
CA ARG A 51 72.69 -7.62 -40.03
C ARG A 51 71.92 -7.31 -38.75
N LYS A 52 72.60 -7.08 -37.62
CA LYS A 52 71.97 -6.68 -36.35
C LYS A 52 71.33 -5.30 -36.47
N ALA A 53 72.00 -4.33 -37.09
CA ALA A 53 71.48 -3.00 -37.34
C ALA A 53 70.26 -3.02 -38.28
N ALA A 54 70.28 -3.82 -39.35
CA ALA A 54 69.14 -4.00 -40.25
C ALA A 54 67.93 -4.61 -39.52
N ARG A 55 68.14 -5.63 -38.67
CA ARG A 55 67.07 -6.21 -37.84
C ARG A 55 66.50 -5.19 -36.85
N ALA A 56 67.35 -4.42 -36.18
CA ALA A 56 66.89 -3.35 -35.30
C ALA A 56 66.10 -2.27 -36.05
N GLY A 57 66.52 -1.93 -37.27
CA GLY A 57 65.79 -1.01 -38.15
C GLY A 57 64.40 -1.54 -38.54
N ILE A 58 64.28 -2.82 -38.87
CA ILE A 58 62.98 -3.46 -39.16
C ILE A 58 62.07 -3.42 -37.93
N LEU A 59 62.57 -3.82 -36.76
CA LEU A 59 61.81 -3.78 -35.51
C LEU A 59 61.35 -2.35 -35.15
N LEU A 60 62.18 -1.34 -35.42
CA LEU A 60 61.81 0.05 -35.19
C LEU A 60 60.72 0.54 -36.15
N LEU A 61 60.74 0.08 -37.41
CA LEU A 61 59.69 0.38 -38.38
C LEU A 61 58.36 -0.32 -38.02
N GLU A 62 58.43 -1.57 -37.56
CA GLU A 62 57.26 -2.31 -37.04
C GLU A 62 56.66 -1.59 -35.83
N ALA A 63 57.49 -1.19 -34.85
CA ALA A 63 57.03 -0.43 -33.68
C ALA A 63 56.44 0.95 -34.07
N ASN A 64 57.04 1.65 -35.04
CA ASN A 64 56.50 2.93 -35.52
C ASN A 64 55.16 2.75 -36.24
N ARG A 65 55.01 1.64 -36.98
CA ARG A 65 53.73 1.28 -37.59
C ARG A 65 52.66 0.98 -36.52
N GLU A 66 52.98 0.19 -35.50
CA GLU A 66 52.06 -0.10 -34.39
C GLU A 66 51.62 1.20 -33.68
N LEU A 67 52.56 2.11 -33.40
CA LEU A 67 52.25 3.42 -32.82
C LEU A 67 51.36 4.29 -33.74
N GLN A 68 51.51 4.19 -35.06
CA GLN A 68 50.64 4.90 -35.99
C GLN A 68 49.23 4.31 -36.00
N GLU A 69 49.10 2.98 -35.96
CA GLU A 69 47.80 2.29 -35.84
C GLU A 69 47.10 2.69 -34.53
N GLU A 70 47.84 2.75 -33.41
CA GLU A 70 47.32 3.23 -32.12
C GLU A 70 46.91 4.70 -32.16
N ALA A 71 47.74 5.58 -32.76
CA ALA A 71 47.41 6.99 -32.89
C ALA A 71 46.16 7.24 -33.75
N VAL A 72 45.89 6.40 -34.75
CA VAL A 72 44.66 6.45 -35.54
C VAL A 72 43.48 5.99 -34.70
N ALA A 73 43.59 4.86 -34.00
CA ALA A 73 42.54 4.36 -33.12
C ALA A 73 42.14 5.38 -32.03
N LEU A 74 43.12 6.05 -31.42
CA LEU A 74 42.86 7.11 -30.43
C LEU A 74 42.16 8.33 -31.04
N ARG A 75 42.51 8.74 -32.27
CA ARG A 75 41.81 9.84 -32.96
C ARG A 75 40.36 9.48 -33.29
N GLU A 76 40.10 8.23 -33.68
CA GLU A 76 38.74 7.74 -33.91
C GLU A 76 37.92 7.77 -32.61
N GLN A 77 38.50 7.34 -31.48
CA GLN A 77 37.84 7.44 -30.17
C GLN A 77 37.54 8.88 -29.77
N VAL A 78 38.48 9.81 -29.97
CA VAL A 78 38.26 11.25 -29.70
C VAL A 78 37.12 11.78 -30.57
N ALA A 79 37.06 11.43 -31.86
CA ALA A 79 35.99 11.87 -32.75
C ALA A 79 34.61 11.35 -32.31
N VAL A 80 34.52 10.11 -31.83
CA VAL A 80 33.28 9.56 -31.24
C VAL A 80 32.86 10.36 -30.01
N LEU A 81 33.78 10.56 -29.06
CA LEU A 81 33.49 11.32 -27.83
C LEU A 81 33.11 12.78 -28.11
N GLU A 82 33.75 13.42 -29.10
CA GLU A 82 33.40 14.78 -29.54
C GLU A 82 31.99 14.86 -30.13
N SER A 83 31.53 13.79 -30.80
CA SER A 83 30.16 13.70 -31.34
C SER A 83 29.09 13.41 -30.28
N GLU A 84 29.43 12.65 -29.23
CA GLU A 84 28.52 12.34 -28.11
C GLU A 84 28.33 13.54 -27.17
N ARG A 85 29.35 14.39 -27.01
CA ARG A 85 29.29 15.58 -26.14
C ARG A 85 28.10 16.52 -26.41
N PRO A 86 27.82 16.97 -27.65
CA PRO A 86 26.64 17.81 -27.92
C PRO A 86 25.32 17.07 -27.69
N GLN A 87 25.26 15.76 -27.93
CA GLN A 87 24.07 14.96 -27.67
C GLN A 87 23.76 14.94 -26.16
N MET A 88 24.74 14.63 -25.33
CA MET A 88 24.59 14.66 -23.87
C MET A 88 24.21 16.04 -23.35
N ARG A 89 24.75 17.12 -23.95
CA ARG A 89 24.36 18.50 -23.60
C ARG A 89 22.90 18.79 -23.97
N ALA A 90 22.46 18.36 -25.15
CA ALA A 90 21.07 18.54 -25.58
C ALA A 90 20.09 17.77 -24.68
N GLU A 91 20.44 16.53 -24.30
CA GLU A 91 19.66 15.73 -23.35
C GLU A 91 19.60 16.37 -21.96
N LEU A 92 20.71 16.92 -21.47
CA LEU A 92 20.74 17.66 -20.20
C LEU A 92 19.87 18.92 -20.26
N THR A 93 19.90 19.67 -21.36
CA THR A 93 19.02 20.86 -21.51
C THR A 93 17.55 20.47 -21.58
N ALA A 94 17.20 19.40 -22.28
CA ALA A 94 15.82 18.91 -22.36
C ALA A 94 15.30 18.49 -20.97
N ARG A 95 16.12 17.77 -20.20
CA ARG A 95 15.79 17.40 -18.80
C ARG A 95 15.67 18.62 -17.90
N ALA A 96 16.49 19.64 -18.09
CA ALA A 96 16.40 20.88 -17.31
C ALA A 96 15.08 21.63 -17.58
N ASP A 97 14.65 21.69 -18.85
CA ASP A 97 13.37 22.29 -19.24
C ASP A 97 12.17 21.51 -18.68
N GLU A 98 12.23 20.18 -18.72
CA GLU A 98 11.21 19.30 -18.13
C GLU A 98 11.08 19.51 -16.62
N LEU A 99 12.21 19.56 -15.90
CA LEU A 99 12.23 19.87 -14.47
C LEU A 99 11.65 21.26 -14.17
N ALA A 100 11.88 22.23 -15.06
CA ALA A 100 11.29 23.56 -14.93
C ALA A 100 9.76 23.51 -15.10
N SER A 101 9.24 22.76 -16.08
CA SER A 101 7.79 22.57 -16.23
C SER A 101 7.16 21.85 -15.03
N LEU A 102 7.78 20.79 -14.53
CA LEU A 102 7.28 20.05 -13.36
C LEU A 102 7.26 20.92 -12.09
N LYS A 103 8.24 21.79 -11.92
CA LYS A 103 8.24 22.77 -10.83
C LYS A 103 7.07 23.75 -10.92
N GLU A 104 6.71 24.19 -12.12
CA GLU A 104 5.57 25.08 -12.31
C GLU A 104 4.24 24.36 -12.07
N ASP A 105 4.11 23.11 -12.53
CA ASP A 105 2.94 22.27 -12.28
C ASP A 105 2.72 22.02 -10.79
N ARG A 106 3.81 21.72 -10.06
CA ARG A 106 3.76 21.61 -8.60
C ARG A 106 3.25 22.88 -7.94
N LYS A 107 3.66 24.07 -8.41
CA LYS A 107 3.13 25.34 -7.88
C LYS A 107 1.64 25.48 -8.17
N ARG A 108 1.19 25.14 -9.38
CA ARG A 108 -0.24 25.16 -9.75
C ARG A 108 -1.06 24.26 -8.83
N TYR A 109 -0.63 23.02 -8.61
CA TYR A 109 -1.32 22.09 -7.70
C TYR A 109 -1.33 22.56 -6.24
N LEU A 110 -0.25 23.20 -5.77
CA LEU A 110 -0.23 23.78 -4.43
C LEU A 110 -1.24 24.93 -4.28
N VAL A 111 -1.38 25.78 -5.30
CA VAL A 111 -2.38 26.85 -5.30
C VAL A 111 -3.81 26.28 -5.31
N GLU A 112 -4.07 25.27 -6.14
CA GLU A 112 -5.37 24.59 -6.21
C GLU A 112 -5.73 23.91 -4.88
N ASN A 113 -4.79 23.17 -4.29
CA ASN A 113 -5.01 22.52 -3.00
C ASN A 113 -5.28 23.54 -1.88
N ASN A 114 -4.56 24.66 -1.87
CA ASN A 114 -4.84 25.75 -0.93
C ASN A 114 -6.24 26.35 -1.16
N ALA A 115 -6.68 26.50 -2.41
CA ALA A 115 -8.03 26.97 -2.72
C ALA A 115 -9.11 26.00 -2.21
N LEU A 116 -8.96 24.70 -2.47
CA LEU A 116 -9.87 23.66 -1.98
C LEU A 116 -9.89 23.58 -0.45
N CYS A 117 -8.73 23.71 0.20
CA CYS A 117 -8.64 23.76 1.66
C CYS A 117 -9.39 24.99 2.24
N ASN A 118 -9.32 26.14 1.57
CA ASN A 118 -10.07 27.33 1.97
C ASN A 118 -11.58 27.15 1.76
N GLU A 119 -11.99 26.51 0.66
CA GLU A 119 -13.40 26.19 0.40
C GLU A 119 -13.95 25.20 1.45
N LEU A 120 -13.17 24.17 1.80
CA LEU A 120 -13.53 23.22 2.84
C LEU A 120 -13.69 23.91 4.20
N LYS A 121 -12.79 24.83 4.56
CA LYS A 121 -12.91 25.65 5.78
C LYS A 121 -14.18 26.51 5.76
N ALA A 122 -14.50 27.14 4.63
CA ALA A 122 -15.72 27.93 4.49
C ALA A 122 -16.99 27.07 4.63
N LYS A 123 -17.01 25.88 4.00
CA LYS A 123 -18.11 24.91 4.15
C LYS A 123 -18.22 24.38 5.58
N SER A 124 -17.10 24.12 6.25
CA SER A 124 -17.07 23.72 7.66
C SER A 124 -17.67 24.80 8.56
N ALA A 125 -17.33 26.07 8.33
CA ALA A 125 -17.91 27.19 9.08
C ALA A 125 -19.42 27.32 8.84
N LEU A 126 -19.88 27.10 7.61
CA LEU A 126 -21.31 27.08 7.32
C LEU A 126 -22.04 25.95 8.04
N VAL A 127 -21.45 24.75 8.12
CA VAL A 127 -22.03 23.61 8.86
C VAL A 127 -22.11 23.92 10.35
N THR A 128 -21.07 24.51 10.95
CA THR A 128 -21.11 24.91 12.37
C THR A 128 -22.20 25.95 12.63
N ASP A 129 -22.37 26.94 11.76
CA ASP A 129 -23.45 27.93 11.87
C ASP A 129 -24.84 27.30 11.76
N LEU A 130 -25.01 26.30 10.89
CA LEU A 130 -26.28 25.56 10.75
C LEU A 130 -26.60 24.71 11.99
N LEU A 131 -25.60 24.05 12.57
CA LEU A 131 -25.74 23.29 13.82
C LEU A 131 -26.12 24.22 14.99
N GLU A 132 -25.45 25.36 15.15
CA GLU A 132 -25.84 26.34 16.17
C GLU A 132 -27.28 26.86 15.97
N ARG A 133 -27.72 27.01 14.72
CA ARG A 133 -29.09 27.41 14.42
C ARG A 133 -30.09 26.30 14.74
N GLU A 134 -29.75 25.06 14.46
CA GLU A 134 -30.55 23.90 14.84
C GLU A 134 -30.71 23.81 16.36
N ASP A 135 -29.62 23.93 17.12
CA ASP A 135 -29.65 23.92 18.59
C ASP A 135 -30.56 25.03 19.14
N ARG A 136 -30.49 26.24 18.57
CA ARG A 136 -31.38 27.35 18.94
C ARG A 136 -32.85 27.03 18.66
N LEU A 137 -33.15 26.40 17.53
CA LEU A 137 -34.52 25.99 17.19
C LEU A 137 -35.01 24.86 18.11
N GLN A 138 -34.15 23.89 18.42
CA GLN A 138 -34.47 22.83 19.39
C GLN A 138 -34.77 23.44 20.76
N GLN A 139 -33.96 24.39 21.24
CA GLN A 139 -34.23 25.10 22.49
C GLN A 139 -35.57 25.84 22.45
N GLN A 140 -35.89 26.53 21.34
CA GLN A 140 -37.19 27.19 21.17
C GLN A 140 -38.36 26.20 21.20
N THR A 141 -38.20 24.99 20.63
CA THR A 141 -39.24 23.96 20.70
C THR A 141 -39.45 23.44 22.11
N ILE A 142 -38.37 23.25 22.89
CA ILE A 142 -38.43 22.85 24.31
C ILE A 142 -39.14 23.93 25.14
N ASP A 143 -38.78 25.20 24.95
CA ASP A 143 -39.38 26.32 25.68
C ASP A 143 -40.87 26.48 25.33
N ALA A 144 -41.24 26.29 24.05
CA ALA A 144 -42.63 26.30 23.60
C ALA A 144 -43.43 25.12 24.17
N GLU A 145 -42.83 23.93 24.24
CA GLU A 145 -43.45 22.75 24.85
C GLU A 145 -43.66 22.95 26.36
N ALA A 146 -42.68 23.49 27.08
CA ALA A 146 -42.82 23.85 28.49
C ALA A 146 -43.92 24.90 28.71
N SER A 147 -43.99 25.91 27.85
CA SER A 147 -45.03 26.95 27.89
C SER A 147 -46.43 26.35 27.64
N LYS A 148 -46.53 25.40 26.70
CA LYS A 148 -47.77 24.66 26.44
C LYS A 148 -48.20 23.85 27.66
N GLN A 149 -47.28 23.10 28.28
CA GLN A 149 -47.57 22.31 29.49
C GLN A 149 -48.06 23.20 30.65
N LEU A 150 -47.45 24.38 30.83
CA LEU A 150 -47.91 25.37 31.82
C LEU A 150 -49.35 25.84 31.53
N ALA A 151 -49.67 26.13 30.27
CA ALA A 151 -51.01 26.55 29.88
C ALA A 151 -52.05 25.43 30.04
N GLU A 152 -51.70 24.18 29.71
CA GLU A 152 -52.55 23.01 29.94
C GLU A 152 -52.84 22.83 31.43
N TYR A 153 -51.82 22.95 32.30
CA TYR A 153 -51.99 22.91 33.75
C TYR A 153 -52.94 24.01 34.26
N GLN A 154 -52.81 25.25 33.76
CA GLN A 154 -53.71 26.34 34.12
C GLN A 154 -55.16 26.06 33.70
N LEU A 155 -55.37 25.50 32.50
CA LEU A 155 -56.70 25.13 32.03
C LEU A 155 -57.34 24.03 32.90
N ASP A 156 -56.56 23.06 33.35
CA ASP A 156 -57.05 22.00 34.23
C ASP A 156 -57.41 22.54 35.62
N VAL A 157 -56.66 23.51 36.16
CA VAL A 157 -57.02 24.22 37.39
C VAL A 157 -58.34 24.97 37.21
N PHE A 158 -58.51 25.76 36.14
CA PHE A 158 -59.77 26.47 35.87
C PHE A 158 -60.96 25.53 35.69
N ARG A 159 -60.77 24.37 35.04
CA ARG A 159 -61.82 23.34 34.91
C ARG A 159 -62.21 22.76 36.26
N ALA A 160 -61.23 22.49 37.13
CA ALA A 160 -61.50 21.99 38.48
C ALA A 160 -62.29 23.01 39.31
N GLU A 161 -61.91 24.29 39.25
CA GLU A 161 -62.64 25.39 39.90
C GLU A 161 -64.09 25.51 39.39
N GLN A 162 -64.29 25.48 38.06
CA GLN A 162 -65.64 25.48 37.48
C GLN A 162 -66.48 24.28 37.95
N ALA A 163 -65.89 23.08 38.00
CA ALA A 163 -66.59 21.89 38.45
C ALA A 163 -66.99 21.97 39.93
N GLU A 164 -66.14 22.57 40.78
CA GLU A 164 -66.47 22.85 42.17
C GLU A 164 -67.59 23.90 42.29
N GLN A 165 -67.54 24.95 41.49
CA GLN A 165 -68.59 25.98 41.43
C GLN A 165 -69.93 25.38 41.01
N GLN A 166 -69.94 24.54 39.98
CA GLN A 166 -71.14 23.81 39.55
C GLN A 166 -71.68 22.89 40.66
N ARG A 167 -70.81 22.25 41.45
CA ARG A 167 -71.23 21.45 42.61
C ARG A 167 -71.84 22.31 43.72
N LEU A 168 -71.26 23.47 44.01
CA LEU A 168 -71.80 24.41 44.99
C LEU A 168 -73.14 24.99 44.55
N GLU A 169 -73.29 25.32 43.26
CA GLU A 169 -74.57 25.75 42.66
C GLU A 169 -75.61 24.63 42.74
N ALA A 170 -75.26 23.39 42.36
CA ALA A 170 -76.14 22.23 42.48
C ALA A 170 -76.54 21.94 43.93
N ALA A 171 -75.63 22.10 44.89
CA ALA A 171 -75.95 21.97 46.32
C ALA A 171 -76.87 23.10 46.82
N LYS A 172 -76.74 24.32 46.27
CA LYS A 172 -77.67 25.43 46.55
C LYS A 172 -79.06 25.17 45.95
N THR A 173 -79.16 24.60 44.75
CA THR A 173 -80.46 24.21 44.18
C THR A 173 -81.10 23.08 44.97
N ASP A 174 -80.33 22.07 45.40
CA ASP A 174 -80.81 20.99 46.28
C ASP A 174 -81.22 21.49 47.67
N ALA A 175 -80.55 22.52 48.20
CA ALA A 175 -80.92 23.17 49.47
C ALA A 175 -82.18 24.05 49.31
N ALA A 176 -82.35 24.71 48.16
CA ALA A 176 -83.57 25.43 47.83
C ALA A 176 -84.78 24.49 47.65
N ASP A 177 -84.55 23.29 47.11
CA ASP A 177 -85.58 22.25 46.95
C ASP A 177 -86.05 21.66 48.30
N LYS A 178 -85.25 21.74 49.38
CA LYS A 178 -85.66 21.30 50.74
C LYS A 178 -86.42 22.36 51.55
N GLN A 179 -86.46 23.62 51.11
CA GLN A 179 -87.24 24.69 51.76
C GLN A 179 -88.48 25.14 50.95
N ARG A 180 -88.78 24.51 49.81
CA ARG A 180 -89.98 24.81 49.03
C ARG A 180 -90.77 23.56 48.68
N TYR A 181 -91.59 23.12 49.64
CA TYR A 181 -92.90 22.53 49.33
C TYR A 181 -93.79 23.61 48.71
N ALA A 182 -93.49 23.98 47.47
CA ALA A 182 -94.37 24.69 46.53
C ALA A 182 -93.62 24.70 45.20
N VAL A 183 -93.56 23.54 44.54
CA VAL A 183 -93.27 23.46 43.11
C VAL A 183 -94.45 24.15 42.41
N ALA A 184 -94.32 25.46 42.23
CA ALA A 184 -95.10 26.19 41.26
C ALA A 184 -94.65 25.69 39.89
N ASN A 185 -95.46 24.79 39.35
CA ASN A 185 -95.38 24.33 37.97
C ASN A 185 -95.31 25.56 37.04
N PRO A 186 -94.18 25.82 36.36
CA PRO A 186 -94.08 26.94 35.41
C PRO A 186 -95.04 26.78 34.23
N ALA A 187 -95.61 25.58 34.02
CA ALA A 187 -96.61 25.30 33.01
C ALA A 187 -98.07 25.53 33.48
N ALA A 188 -98.31 25.97 34.72
CA ALA A 188 -99.67 26.22 35.26
C ALA A 188 -100.08 27.70 35.28
N THR A 189 -99.21 28.64 34.88
CA THR A 189 -99.57 30.05 34.62
C THR A 189 -99.67 30.36 33.14
N TYR A 190 -99.91 29.34 32.30
CA TYR A 190 -100.39 29.56 30.95
C TYR A 190 -101.87 29.98 31.02
N ASP A 191 -102.07 31.28 31.27
CA ASP A 191 -103.32 31.97 30.99
C ASP A 191 -103.61 31.79 29.50
N SER A 192 -104.64 31.00 29.21
CA SER A 192 -105.13 30.70 27.86
C SER A 192 -105.55 31.95 27.07
N ASN A 193 -105.53 33.14 27.68
CA ASN A 193 -105.76 34.42 27.03
C ASN A 193 -104.50 35.29 26.81
N GLN A 194 -103.31 34.82 27.19
CA GLN A 194 -102.02 35.43 26.80
C GLN A 194 -101.31 34.68 25.65
N ALA A 195 -101.92 33.60 25.15
CA ALA A 195 -101.44 32.87 23.95
C ALA A 195 -101.61 33.65 22.63
N SER A 196 -102.03 34.92 22.68
CA SER A 196 -102.26 35.78 21.52
C SER A 196 -101.51 37.11 21.62
N ALA A 197 -100.24 37.05 22.02
CA ALA A 197 -99.30 38.13 21.75
C ALA A 197 -97.97 37.60 21.20
N PHE A 198 -97.97 36.47 20.49
CA PHE A 198 -96.93 36.23 19.49
C PHE A 198 -97.24 37.19 18.35
N THR A 199 -96.72 38.39 18.47
CA THR A 199 -96.94 39.41 17.46
C THR A 199 -96.19 38.99 16.20
N PHE A 200 -96.64 39.46 15.05
CA PHE A 200 -95.94 39.21 13.79
C PHE A 200 -94.44 39.60 13.89
N ALA A 201 -94.11 40.60 14.70
CA ALA A 201 -92.73 41.00 14.99
C ALA A 201 -91.91 39.92 15.71
N ASP A 202 -92.50 39.16 16.66
CA ASP A 202 -91.81 38.07 17.36
C ASP A 202 -91.54 36.88 16.42
N TYR A 203 -92.43 36.66 15.45
CA TYR A 203 -92.23 35.66 14.39
C TYR A 203 -91.13 36.08 13.43
N GLU A 204 -91.07 37.35 13.03
CA GLU A 204 -89.98 37.89 12.22
C GLU A 204 -88.64 37.84 12.96
N GLU A 205 -88.60 38.15 14.26
CA GLU A 205 -87.38 38.04 15.08
C GLU A 205 -86.92 36.58 15.19
N LEU A 206 -87.84 35.63 15.39
CA LEU A 206 -87.52 34.21 15.42
C LEU A 206 -87.02 33.70 14.06
N GLN A 207 -87.65 34.12 12.96
CA GLN A 207 -87.16 33.81 11.60
C GLN A 207 -85.77 34.39 11.36
N HIS A 208 -85.53 35.63 11.79
CA HIS A 208 -84.23 36.28 11.64
C HIS A 208 -83.16 35.58 12.49
N ARG A 209 -83.49 35.15 13.72
CA ARG A 209 -82.56 34.35 14.54
C ARG A 209 -82.29 32.99 13.90
N LEU A 210 -83.32 32.29 13.41
CA LEU A 210 -83.14 31.02 12.70
C LEU A 210 -82.26 31.19 11.47
N GLN A 211 -82.49 32.23 10.67
CA GLN A 211 -81.67 32.54 9.50
C GLN A 211 -80.22 32.86 9.90
N SER A 212 -80.02 33.72 10.91
CA SER A 212 -78.69 34.03 11.45
C SER A 212 -77.96 32.78 11.93
N THR A 213 -78.64 31.88 12.65
CA THR A 213 -78.04 30.62 13.10
C THR A 213 -77.75 29.66 11.95
N ALA A 214 -78.58 29.66 10.90
CA ALA A 214 -78.35 28.88 9.69
C ALA A 214 -77.10 29.38 8.96
N ASP A 215 -76.98 30.68 8.75
CA ASP A 215 -75.82 31.32 8.10
C ASP A 215 -74.53 31.09 8.92
N GLU A 216 -74.59 31.20 10.25
CA GLU A 216 -73.46 30.86 11.14
C GLU A 216 -73.07 29.38 11.04
N SER A 217 -74.06 28.47 10.96
CA SER A 217 -73.80 27.04 10.81
C SER A 217 -73.16 26.71 9.46
N GLU A 218 -73.57 27.40 8.40
CA GLU A 218 -72.95 27.30 7.08
C GLU A 218 -71.52 27.82 7.10
N GLY A 219 -71.28 28.97 7.75
CA GLY A 219 -69.94 29.52 7.98
C GLY A 219 -69.01 28.53 8.68
N ARG A 220 -69.46 27.91 9.77
CA ARG A 220 -68.70 26.86 10.48
C ARG A 220 -68.47 25.62 9.61
N ALA A 221 -69.44 25.22 8.79
CA ALA A 221 -69.28 24.09 7.88
C ALA A 221 -68.21 24.36 6.80
N LEU A 222 -68.11 25.59 6.29
CA LEU A 222 -67.06 26.01 5.35
C LEU A 222 -65.69 26.05 6.03
N GLU A 223 -65.61 26.53 7.27
CA GLU A 223 -64.38 26.51 8.07
C GLU A 223 -63.87 25.08 8.30
N ILE A 224 -64.75 24.15 8.69
CA ILE A 224 -64.41 22.73 8.84
C ILE A 224 -63.92 22.13 7.51
N LYS A 225 -64.53 22.48 6.38
CA LYS A 225 -64.06 22.04 5.05
C LYS A 225 -62.67 22.60 4.73
N SER A 226 -62.39 23.84 5.09
CA SER A 226 -61.06 24.46 4.92
C SER A 226 -60.00 23.75 5.77
N LEU A 227 -60.27 23.55 7.06
CA LEU A 227 -59.38 22.85 7.98
C LEU A 227 -59.11 21.40 7.56
N ARG A 228 -60.10 20.70 7.00
CA ARG A 228 -59.88 19.36 6.43
C ARG A 228 -58.91 19.38 5.24
N LYS A 229 -59.05 20.35 4.32
CA LYS A 229 -58.12 20.51 3.19
C LYS A 229 -56.70 20.83 3.66
N GLU A 230 -56.57 21.67 4.68
CA GLU A 230 -55.28 21.96 5.30
C GLU A 230 -54.68 20.72 5.97
N GLY A 231 -55.48 19.95 6.71
CA GLY A 231 -55.08 18.67 7.29
C GLY A 231 -54.60 17.66 6.23
N ASP A 232 -55.26 17.57 5.08
CA ASP A 232 -54.82 16.73 3.95
C ASP A 232 -53.54 17.25 3.28
N ALA A 233 -53.35 18.57 3.23
CA ALA A 233 -52.10 19.17 2.75
C ALA A 233 -50.94 18.86 3.70
N LEU A 234 -51.16 18.95 5.02
CA LEU A 234 -50.18 18.59 6.05
C LEU A 234 -49.85 17.10 6.01
N ARG A 235 -50.84 16.21 5.86
CA ARG A 235 -50.60 14.76 5.68
C ARG A 235 -49.70 14.47 4.47
N ARG A 236 -49.94 15.13 3.33
CA ARG A 236 -49.08 14.98 2.14
C ARG A 236 -47.66 15.51 2.37
N LYS A 237 -47.51 16.62 3.11
CA LYS A 237 -46.19 17.14 3.51
C LYS A 237 -45.47 16.18 4.47
N ALA A 238 -46.19 15.56 5.41
CA ALA A 238 -45.62 14.58 6.33
C ALA A 238 -45.08 13.35 5.60
N VAL A 239 -45.78 12.84 4.58
CA VAL A 239 -45.27 11.75 3.73
C VAL A 239 -43.97 12.16 3.02
N LYS A 240 -43.94 13.34 2.40
CA LYS A 240 -42.71 13.85 1.77
C LYS A 240 -41.55 14.03 2.74
N LEU A 241 -41.83 14.42 3.99
CA LEU A 241 -40.81 14.54 5.02
C LEU A 241 -40.15 13.18 5.30
N THR A 242 -40.92 12.09 5.34
CA THR A 242 -40.35 10.73 5.52
C THR A 242 -39.43 10.31 4.36
N GLU A 243 -39.75 10.71 3.13
CA GLU A 243 -38.89 10.47 1.96
C GLU A 243 -37.58 11.29 2.04
N CYS A 244 -37.67 12.54 2.49
CA CYS A 244 -36.50 13.39 2.73
C CYS A 244 -35.60 12.80 3.82
N VAL A 245 -36.16 12.33 4.94
CA VAL A 245 -35.40 11.66 6.01
C VAL A 245 -34.70 10.42 5.48
N ALA A 246 -35.40 9.56 4.73
CA ALA A 246 -34.78 8.37 4.12
C ALA A 246 -33.70 8.73 3.07
N HIS A 247 -33.79 9.90 2.43
CA HIS A 247 -32.71 10.40 1.58
C HIS A 247 -31.50 10.87 2.41
N ILE A 248 -31.72 11.62 3.49
CA ILE A 248 -30.67 12.10 4.38
C ILE A 248 -29.88 10.91 4.94
N GLU A 249 -30.56 9.89 5.48
CA GLU A 249 -29.88 8.69 6.00
C GLU A 249 -29.05 7.95 4.93
N ARG A 250 -29.50 7.94 3.67
CA ARG A 250 -28.72 7.35 2.57
C ARG A 250 -27.46 8.15 2.26
N LEU A 251 -27.54 9.48 2.36
CA LEU A 251 -26.37 10.35 2.19
C LEU A 251 -25.41 10.22 3.37
N GLU A 252 -25.91 10.15 4.60
CA GLU A 252 -25.11 9.92 5.81
C GLU A 252 -24.36 8.60 5.71
N ARG A 253 -25.03 7.49 5.38
CA ARG A 253 -24.38 6.18 5.16
C ARG A 253 -23.33 6.22 4.04
N ARG A 254 -23.53 7.03 3.01
CA ARG A 254 -22.52 7.22 1.95
C ARG A 254 -21.35 8.07 2.44
N ASN A 255 -21.62 9.06 3.28
CA ASN A 255 -20.62 9.92 3.88
C ASN A 255 -19.75 9.16 4.88
N GLU A 256 -20.35 8.32 5.74
CA GLU A 256 -19.62 7.40 6.64
C GLU A 256 -18.68 6.49 5.87
N LYS A 257 -19.12 5.90 4.75
CA LYS A 257 -18.26 5.08 3.88
C LYS A 257 -17.11 5.87 3.26
N LEU A 258 -17.34 7.14 2.92
CA LEU A 258 -16.31 8.03 2.39
C LEU A 258 -15.35 8.49 3.50
N GLN A 259 -15.82 8.65 4.74
CA GLN A 259 -15.01 8.94 5.90
C GLN A 259 -14.12 7.74 6.24
N SER A 260 -14.67 6.53 6.32
CA SER A 260 -13.89 5.32 6.56
C SER A 260 -12.84 5.11 5.47
N ALA A 261 -13.17 5.34 4.20
CA ALA A 261 -12.20 5.27 3.10
C ALA A 261 -11.12 6.37 3.17
N ASN A 262 -11.43 7.55 3.71
CA ASN A 262 -10.44 8.60 3.93
C ASN A 262 -9.53 8.30 5.12
N GLU A 263 -10.05 7.64 6.16
CA GLU A 263 -9.27 7.19 7.31
C GLU A 263 -8.26 6.12 6.87
N THR A 264 -8.68 5.13 6.08
CA THR A 264 -7.76 4.13 5.52
C THR A 264 -6.69 4.78 4.64
N LEU A 265 -7.05 5.72 3.75
CA LEU A 265 -6.06 6.44 2.95
C LEU A 265 -5.10 7.32 3.78
N ARG A 266 -5.53 7.81 4.96
CA ARG A 266 -4.65 8.52 5.87
C ARG A 266 -3.67 7.58 6.56
N GLU A 267 -4.14 6.40 6.96
CA GLU A 267 -3.33 5.34 7.55
C GLU A 267 -2.25 4.88 6.56
N GLU A 268 -2.62 4.56 5.33
CA GLU A 268 -1.67 4.22 4.25
C GLU A 268 -0.62 5.33 4.04
N ARG A 269 -1.04 6.61 4.05
CA ARG A 269 -0.08 7.74 3.94
C ARG A 269 0.84 7.87 5.15
N MET A 270 0.39 7.49 6.35
CA MET A 270 1.26 7.47 7.53
C MET A 270 2.27 6.33 7.44
N GLU A 271 1.86 5.16 6.97
CA GLU A 271 2.75 4.03 6.73
C GLU A 271 3.78 4.33 5.64
N GLU A 272 3.38 4.94 4.52
CA GLU A 272 4.31 5.40 3.48
C GLU A 272 5.37 6.35 4.06
N ARG A 273 4.97 7.28 4.93
CA ARG A 273 5.90 8.19 5.61
C ARG A 273 6.85 7.45 6.55
N ALA A 274 6.34 6.48 7.32
CA ALA A 274 7.16 5.67 8.21
C ALA A 274 8.21 4.84 7.43
N VAL A 275 7.82 4.27 6.29
CA VAL A 275 8.74 3.54 5.39
C VAL A 275 9.80 4.48 4.81
N LEU A 276 9.41 5.68 4.36
CA LEU A 276 10.37 6.67 3.85
C LEU A 276 11.35 7.14 4.92
N ASP A 277 10.91 7.33 6.16
CA ASP A 277 11.79 7.71 7.26
C ASP A 277 12.72 6.56 7.68
N SER A 278 12.24 5.32 7.64
CA SER A 278 13.08 4.12 7.82
C SER A 278 14.16 4.01 6.73
N LEU A 279 13.79 4.23 5.46
CA LEU A 279 14.74 4.26 4.33
C LEU A 279 15.77 5.40 4.46
N ARG A 280 15.36 6.58 4.92
CA ARG A 280 16.29 7.69 5.20
C ARG A 280 17.26 7.35 6.32
N SER A 281 16.77 6.73 7.39
CA SER A 281 17.60 6.25 8.50
C SER A 281 18.62 5.21 8.02
N MET A 282 18.17 4.24 7.21
CA MET A 282 19.04 3.21 6.63
C MET A 282 20.11 3.82 5.71
N ASN A 283 19.75 4.76 4.84
CA ASN A 283 20.71 5.48 3.99
C ASN A 283 21.73 6.27 4.81
N LEU A 284 21.32 6.87 5.95
CA LEU A 284 22.24 7.55 6.86
C LEU A 284 23.23 6.56 7.50
N VAL A 285 22.78 5.35 7.85
CA VAL A 285 23.67 4.29 8.37
C VAL A 285 24.67 3.87 7.29
N TYR A 286 24.24 3.63 6.05
CA TYR A 286 25.15 3.30 4.95
C TYR A 286 26.16 4.41 4.67
N LYS A 287 25.73 5.68 4.72
CA LYS A 287 26.62 6.84 4.61
C LYS A 287 27.67 6.85 5.72
N LYS A 288 27.28 6.64 6.98
CA LYS A 288 28.22 6.52 8.10
C LYS A 288 29.20 5.36 7.93
N ILE A 289 28.73 4.20 7.46
CA ILE A 289 29.61 3.05 7.18
C ILE A 289 30.63 3.42 6.10
N ALA A 290 30.20 4.08 5.02
CA ALA A 290 31.09 4.54 3.96
C ALA A 290 32.12 5.57 4.47
N GLU A 291 31.70 6.54 5.28
CA GLU A 291 32.56 7.56 5.89
C GLU A 291 33.51 6.98 6.94
N SER A 292 33.14 5.90 7.63
CA SER A 292 33.95 5.27 8.68
C SER A 292 35.09 4.37 8.16
N ARG A 293 35.18 4.11 6.85
CA ARG A 293 36.24 3.28 6.28
C ARG A 293 37.58 4.03 6.29
N PRO A 294 38.62 3.54 6.99
CA PRO A 294 39.91 4.25 7.13
C PRO A 294 40.68 4.44 5.81
N PHE A 295 40.36 3.67 4.78
CA PHE A 295 41.07 3.68 3.49
C PHE A 295 40.61 4.78 2.52
N ALA A 296 39.59 5.57 2.86
CA ALA A 296 39.15 6.69 2.01
C ALA A 296 39.99 7.98 2.20
N ALA A 297 40.78 8.07 3.29
CA ALA A 297 41.55 9.28 3.61
C ALA A 297 42.84 9.43 2.78
N ASP A 298 43.42 8.34 2.28
CA ASP A 298 44.71 8.37 1.59
C ASP A 298 44.59 8.27 0.05
N CYS A 299 43.37 8.27 -0.48
CA CYS A 299 43.15 8.30 -1.92
C CYS A 299 43.25 9.76 -2.41
N THR A 300 44.47 10.20 -2.74
CA THR A 300 44.83 11.53 -3.27
C THR A 300 44.17 11.91 -4.62
N CYS A 301 43.15 11.19 -5.06
CA CYS A 301 42.33 11.54 -6.23
C CYS A 301 41.15 12.47 -5.91
N ALA A 302 40.97 12.89 -4.65
CA ALA A 302 39.94 13.85 -4.25
C ALA A 302 40.48 15.29 -4.21
N GLN A 303 40.81 15.86 -5.36
CA GLN A 303 40.73 17.32 -5.52
C GLN A 303 39.37 17.64 -6.14
N HIS A 304 38.56 18.37 -5.37
CA HIS A 304 37.20 18.86 -5.61
C HIS A 304 36.02 17.87 -5.49
N PRO A 305 35.38 17.81 -4.31
CA PRO A 305 33.95 17.65 -4.22
C PRO A 305 33.30 19.04 -4.16
N GLU A 306 32.74 19.51 -5.26
CA GLU A 306 31.55 20.37 -5.15
C GLU A 306 30.44 19.49 -4.55
N GLU A 307 29.86 19.94 -3.44
CA GLU A 307 28.70 19.33 -2.79
C GLU A 307 27.51 19.30 -3.76
N ALA A 308 27.42 18.26 -4.59
CA ALA A 308 26.23 17.93 -5.34
C ALA A 308 25.20 17.31 -4.37
N ASP A 309 24.18 18.11 -4.08
CA ASP A 309 22.99 17.81 -3.29
C ASP A 309 22.44 16.38 -3.59
N PRO A 310 22.31 15.49 -2.59
CA PRO A 310 21.89 14.08 -2.78
C PRO A 310 20.41 13.91 -3.21
N THR A 311 19.73 14.99 -3.59
CA THR A 311 18.37 14.97 -4.16
C THR A 311 18.33 14.72 -5.69
N ALA A 312 19.49 14.56 -6.37
CA ALA A 312 19.58 14.54 -7.83
C ALA A 312 19.37 13.17 -8.53
N LEU A 313 19.19 12.06 -7.79
CA LEU A 313 18.89 10.74 -8.37
C LEU A 313 17.45 10.33 -8.02
N GLY A 314 16.49 11.14 -8.48
CA GLY A 314 15.06 10.99 -8.21
C GLY A 314 14.28 10.52 -9.44
N VAL A 315 14.57 9.32 -9.95
CA VAL A 315 13.57 8.58 -10.74
C VAL A 315 13.20 7.37 -9.92
N THR A 316 12.26 7.59 -9.02
CA THR A 316 11.67 6.53 -8.22
C THR A 316 10.67 5.75 -9.08
N VAL A 317 10.40 4.49 -8.74
CA VAL A 317 9.34 3.69 -9.39
C VAL A 317 7.98 4.43 -9.35
N ARG A 318 7.78 5.31 -8.36
CA ARG A 318 6.63 6.22 -8.26
C ARG A 318 6.56 7.22 -9.42
N ASP A 319 7.69 7.75 -9.86
CA ASP A 319 7.76 8.70 -10.98
C ASP A 319 7.41 7.99 -12.30
N VAL A 320 7.90 6.76 -12.49
CA VAL A 320 7.55 5.92 -13.65
C VAL A 320 6.06 5.56 -13.68
N LEU A 321 5.46 5.29 -12.51
CA LEU A 321 4.02 5.01 -12.40
C LEU A 321 3.15 6.26 -12.62
N ILE A 322 3.59 7.43 -12.13
CA ILE A 322 2.91 8.71 -12.37
C ILE A 322 2.95 9.05 -13.86
N GLU A 323 4.10 8.87 -14.51
CA GLU A 323 4.28 9.10 -15.94
C GLU A 323 3.39 8.18 -16.79
N ALA A 324 3.34 6.88 -16.45
CA ALA A 324 2.46 5.92 -17.11
C ALA A 324 0.97 6.28 -16.95
N ASN A 325 0.55 6.76 -15.78
CA ASN A 325 -0.84 7.12 -15.50
C ASN A 325 -1.22 8.43 -16.21
N MET A 326 -0.32 9.43 -16.25
CA MET A 326 -0.51 10.66 -17.02
C MET A 326 -0.66 10.37 -18.53
N LYS A 327 0.11 9.41 -19.04
CA LYS A 327 0.03 8.98 -20.44
C LYS A 327 -1.31 8.32 -20.76
N LEU A 328 -1.80 7.43 -19.89
CA LEU A 328 -3.14 6.81 -20.04
C LEU A 328 -4.28 7.84 -19.97
N GLU A 329 -4.19 8.83 -19.08
CA GLU A 329 -5.19 9.91 -19.04
C GLU A 329 -5.18 10.79 -20.29
N ALA A 330 -4.00 11.03 -20.86
CA ALA A 330 -3.87 11.77 -22.12
C ALA A 330 -4.50 10.99 -23.28
N GLU A 331 -4.23 9.70 -23.40
CA GLU A 331 -4.85 8.82 -24.39
C GLU A 331 -6.38 8.73 -24.21
N LEU A 332 -6.88 8.70 -22.96
CA LEU A 332 -8.32 8.76 -22.68
C LEU A 332 -8.95 10.11 -23.04
N ARG A 333 -8.25 11.22 -22.80
CA ARG A 333 -8.69 12.56 -23.23
C ARG A 333 -8.73 12.67 -24.75
N GLU A 334 -7.71 12.15 -25.43
CA GLU A 334 -7.63 12.13 -26.88
C GLU A 334 -8.72 11.23 -27.48
N LEU A 335 -8.98 10.05 -26.92
CA LEU A 335 -10.09 9.18 -27.32
C LEU A 335 -11.45 9.85 -27.12
N ARG A 336 -11.65 10.55 -26.00
CA ARG A 336 -12.88 11.33 -25.74
C ARG A 336 -13.07 12.46 -26.75
N ALA A 337 -11.98 13.17 -27.09
CA ALA A 337 -11.99 14.24 -28.08
C ALA A 337 -12.23 13.70 -29.51
N ALA A 338 -11.55 12.62 -29.88
CA ALA A 338 -11.70 11.97 -31.18
C ALA A 338 -13.11 11.39 -31.40
N LEU A 339 -13.77 10.96 -30.32
CA LEU A 339 -15.13 10.44 -30.38
C LEU A 339 -16.20 11.53 -30.57
N ASN A 340 -15.86 12.83 -30.52
CA ASN A 340 -16.78 13.96 -30.71
C ASN A 340 -18.15 13.69 -30.06
N LEU A 341 -18.18 13.10 -28.87
CA LEU A 341 -19.42 13.07 -28.12
C LEU A 341 -19.67 14.52 -27.73
N PRO A 342 -20.78 15.13 -28.18
CA PRO A 342 -21.17 16.43 -27.66
C PRO A 342 -21.16 16.29 -26.14
N GLU A 343 -20.46 17.22 -25.50
CA GLU A 343 -20.49 17.40 -24.06
C GLU A 343 -21.94 17.81 -23.72
N ILE A 344 -22.84 16.83 -23.68
CA ILE A 344 -24.18 16.99 -23.15
C ILE A 344 -23.92 17.21 -21.68
N SER A 345 -23.87 18.49 -21.30
CA SER A 345 -23.92 18.94 -19.92
C SER A 345 -25.09 18.21 -19.27
N ALA A 346 -24.75 17.17 -18.52
CA ALA A 346 -25.66 16.29 -17.82
C ALA A 346 -26.18 17.01 -16.58
N GLN A 347 -26.90 18.09 -16.79
CA GLN A 347 -27.77 18.71 -15.82
C GLN A 347 -28.77 19.61 -16.57
N ASP A 348 -30.05 19.31 -16.38
CA ASP A 348 -31.25 20.08 -16.72
C ASP A 348 -31.91 19.98 -18.11
N ILE A 349 -31.22 20.00 -19.26
CA ILE A 349 -31.96 20.18 -20.54
C ILE A 349 -32.40 18.86 -21.20
N GLY A 350 -31.66 17.77 -20.97
CA GLY A 350 -31.90 16.48 -21.65
C GLY A 350 -33.10 15.68 -21.12
N GLU A 351 -33.40 15.79 -19.83
CA GLU A 351 -34.45 15.00 -19.20
C GLU A 351 -35.84 15.58 -19.48
N GLU A 352 -35.97 16.92 -19.48
CA GLU A 352 -37.23 17.63 -19.75
C GLU A 352 -37.65 17.50 -21.24
N ALA A 353 -36.69 17.46 -22.17
CA ALA A 353 -36.95 17.24 -23.59
C ALA A 353 -37.39 15.80 -23.90
N LEU A 354 -36.83 14.81 -23.21
CA LEU A 354 -37.23 13.41 -23.35
C LEU A 354 -38.61 13.15 -22.74
N GLU A 355 -38.91 13.80 -21.61
CA GLU A 355 -40.20 13.69 -20.93
C GLU A 355 -41.33 14.39 -21.73
N GLN A 356 -41.03 15.51 -22.41
CA GLN A 356 -41.96 16.14 -23.36
C GLN A 356 -42.18 15.32 -24.64
N ALA A 357 -41.15 14.62 -25.13
CA ALA A 357 -41.29 13.75 -26.29
C ALA A 357 -42.14 12.50 -25.99
N LEU A 358 -41.96 11.89 -24.81
CA LEU A 358 -42.78 10.76 -24.36
C LEU A 358 -44.22 11.16 -24.05
N LYS A 359 -44.47 12.38 -23.53
CA LYS A 359 -45.83 12.92 -23.36
C LYS A 359 -46.56 13.16 -24.68
N ARG A 360 -45.85 13.53 -25.76
CA ARG A 360 -46.46 13.71 -27.09
C ARG A 360 -46.81 12.39 -27.77
N VAL A 361 -46.02 11.33 -27.56
CA VAL A 361 -46.32 10.01 -28.13
C VAL A 361 -47.47 9.31 -27.40
N GLY A 362 -47.65 9.57 -26.09
CA GLY A 362 -48.75 9.01 -25.30
C GLY A 362 -50.13 9.63 -25.56
N SER A 363 -50.24 10.73 -26.32
CA SER A 363 -51.51 11.49 -26.47
C SER A 363 -52.24 11.30 -27.81
N ASN A 364 -51.70 10.53 -28.75
CA ASN A 364 -52.27 10.38 -30.10
C ASN A 364 -52.98 9.03 -30.33
N SER A 365 -53.62 8.47 -29.31
CA SER A 365 -54.44 7.26 -29.46
C SER A 365 -55.80 7.46 -28.79
N SER A 366 -56.71 8.18 -29.46
CA SER A 366 -58.15 7.97 -29.34
C SER A 366 -58.91 8.77 -30.40
N ASN A 367 -59.74 8.07 -31.17
CA ASN A 367 -60.80 8.53 -32.09
C ASN A 367 -60.27 9.06 -33.44
N GLY A 368 -60.74 8.63 -34.60
CA GLY A 368 -61.92 7.84 -34.95
C GLY A 368 -62.39 8.31 -36.33
N SER A 369 -62.54 7.36 -37.25
CA SER A 369 -63.38 7.37 -38.45
C SER A 369 -63.18 8.36 -39.62
N GLU A 370 -63.19 7.70 -40.79
CA GLU A 370 -63.89 8.03 -42.05
C GLU A 370 -63.13 8.65 -43.24
N ALA A 371 -62.96 7.76 -44.22
CA ALA A 371 -63.20 7.94 -45.66
C ALA A 371 -62.44 9.04 -46.42
N SER A 372 -61.50 8.61 -47.26
CA SER A 372 -61.68 8.75 -48.72
C SER A 372 -60.65 7.94 -49.48
N ASP A 373 -61.14 7.21 -50.47
CA ASP A 373 -60.37 6.64 -51.56
C ASP A 373 -59.54 7.72 -52.26
N THR A 374 -58.27 7.43 -52.54
CA THR A 374 -57.61 7.86 -53.78
C THR A 374 -56.48 6.90 -54.10
N ALA A 375 -56.53 6.40 -55.33
CA ALA A 375 -55.70 5.35 -55.86
C ALA A 375 -54.24 5.79 -56.12
N SER A 376 -53.36 4.81 -55.93
CA SER A 376 -52.21 4.49 -56.79
C SER A 376 -51.19 5.59 -57.13
N SER A 377 -50.07 5.56 -56.39
CA SER A 377 -48.73 5.90 -56.88
C SER A 377 -47.69 5.17 -56.02
N SER A 378 -47.28 3.95 -56.40
CA SER A 378 -46.01 3.71 -57.12
C SER A 378 -44.74 3.86 -56.26
N GLY A 379 -44.46 2.84 -55.43
CA GLY A 379 -43.25 2.02 -55.60
C GLY A 379 -41.88 2.51 -55.10
N GLY A 380 -41.78 3.48 -54.18
CA GLY A 380 -40.47 3.95 -53.70
C GLY A 380 -40.31 4.26 -52.21
N GLY A 381 -41.36 4.08 -51.39
CA GLY A 381 -41.36 4.46 -49.97
C GLY A 381 -40.89 3.36 -49.00
N ASP A 382 -41.28 2.11 -49.26
CA ASP A 382 -41.01 0.99 -48.32
C ASP A 382 -39.53 0.65 -48.21
N THR A 383 -38.77 0.75 -49.31
CA THR A 383 -37.32 0.49 -49.26
C THR A 383 -36.57 1.48 -48.38
N LEU A 384 -37.04 2.73 -48.27
CA LEU A 384 -36.39 3.74 -47.45
C LEU A 384 -36.67 3.52 -45.95
N VAL A 385 -37.87 3.05 -45.62
CA VAL A 385 -38.25 2.64 -44.25
C VAL A 385 -37.50 1.38 -43.84
N GLU A 386 -37.41 0.37 -44.72
CA GLU A 386 -36.64 -0.86 -44.46
C GLU A 386 -35.14 -0.57 -44.27
N ILE A 387 -34.54 0.30 -45.10
CA ILE A 387 -33.13 0.70 -44.94
C ILE A 387 -32.92 1.46 -43.62
N ALA A 388 -33.85 2.34 -43.22
CA ALA A 388 -33.77 3.04 -41.95
C ALA A 388 -33.91 2.09 -40.76
N GLN A 389 -34.83 1.11 -40.85
CA GLN A 389 -35.05 0.09 -39.83
C GLN A 389 -33.83 -0.84 -39.69
N GLU A 390 -33.26 -1.29 -40.80
CA GLU A 390 -32.07 -2.14 -40.78
C GLU A 390 -30.84 -1.39 -40.21
N LYS A 391 -30.70 -0.10 -40.54
CA LYS A 391 -29.66 0.76 -39.96
C LYS A 391 -29.86 0.96 -38.46
N LEU A 392 -31.10 1.08 -37.99
CA LEU A 392 -31.41 1.16 -36.57
C LEU A 392 -31.08 -0.15 -35.84
N ILE A 393 -31.47 -1.29 -36.40
CA ILE A 393 -31.17 -2.62 -35.84
C ILE A 393 -29.65 -2.81 -35.69
N ARG A 394 -28.87 -2.51 -36.74
CA ARG A 394 -27.41 -2.58 -36.67
C ARG A 394 -26.83 -1.66 -35.60
N LYS A 395 -27.40 -0.47 -35.42
CA LYS A 395 -26.95 0.48 -34.39
C LYS A 395 -27.29 -0.01 -32.98
N VAL A 396 -28.47 -0.61 -32.78
CA VAL A 396 -28.88 -1.22 -31.51
C VAL A 396 -28.01 -2.42 -31.16
N GLN A 397 -27.69 -3.28 -32.13
CA GLN A 397 -26.76 -4.40 -31.96
C GLN A 397 -25.37 -3.91 -31.53
N GLY A 398 -24.79 -2.93 -32.24
CA GLY A 398 -23.49 -2.38 -31.89
C GLY A 398 -23.45 -1.69 -30.51
N LEU A 399 -24.54 -1.05 -30.08
CA LEU A 399 -24.66 -0.52 -28.72
C LEU A 399 -24.77 -1.63 -27.67
N THR A 400 -25.46 -2.72 -27.99
CA THR A 400 -25.61 -3.88 -27.10
C THR A 400 -24.27 -4.58 -26.88
N GLU A 401 -23.47 -4.76 -27.93
CA GLU A 401 -22.12 -5.34 -27.87
C GLU A 401 -21.15 -4.44 -27.07
N LYS A 402 -21.22 -3.11 -27.26
CA LYS A 402 -20.43 -2.16 -26.46
C LYS A 402 -20.82 -2.20 -24.98
N LEU A 403 -22.11 -2.36 -24.68
CA LEU A 403 -22.60 -2.50 -23.31
C LEU A 403 -22.15 -3.82 -22.68
N SER A 404 -22.14 -4.93 -23.43
CA SER A 404 -21.63 -6.21 -22.92
C SER A 404 -20.13 -6.16 -22.65
N LEU A 405 -19.35 -5.61 -23.59
CA LEU A 405 -17.90 -5.45 -23.45
C LEU A 405 -17.54 -4.56 -22.23
N SER A 406 -18.21 -3.42 -22.07
CA SER A 406 -17.97 -2.54 -20.91
C SER A 406 -18.34 -3.20 -19.58
N ARG A 407 -19.41 -4.01 -19.53
CA ARG A 407 -19.74 -4.82 -18.35
C ARG A 407 -18.66 -5.86 -18.04
N GLU A 408 -18.10 -6.52 -19.04
CA GLU A 408 -17.02 -7.50 -18.87
C GLU A 408 -15.73 -6.84 -18.38
N MET A 409 -15.33 -5.71 -18.97
CA MET A 409 -14.18 -4.95 -18.48
C MET A 409 -14.37 -4.49 -17.03
N LEU A 410 -15.57 -4.05 -16.65
CA LEU A 410 -15.87 -3.66 -15.28
C LEU A 410 -15.78 -4.85 -14.32
N ARG A 411 -16.26 -6.05 -14.72
CA ARG A 411 -16.11 -7.27 -13.92
C ARG A 411 -14.63 -7.65 -13.76
N HIS A 412 -13.84 -7.57 -14.82
CA HIS A 412 -12.40 -7.85 -14.78
C HIS A 412 -11.67 -6.87 -13.85
N THR A 413 -11.93 -5.58 -13.99
CA THR A 413 -11.36 -4.53 -13.13
C THR A 413 -11.73 -4.75 -11.66
N LYS A 414 -13.00 -5.10 -11.39
CA LYS A 414 -13.45 -5.47 -10.03
C LYS A 414 -12.70 -6.69 -9.49
N MET A 415 -12.49 -7.71 -10.32
CA MET A 415 -11.75 -8.92 -9.92
C MET A 415 -10.28 -8.60 -9.61
N GLN A 416 -9.62 -7.80 -10.44
CA GLN A 416 -8.25 -7.33 -10.20
C GLN A 416 -8.15 -6.50 -8.92
N TRP A 417 -9.12 -5.62 -8.68
CA TRP A 417 -9.17 -4.84 -7.44
C TRP A 417 -9.34 -5.73 -6.21
N CYS A 418 -10.27 -6.71 -6.24
CA CYS A 418 -10.41 -7.68 -5.14
C CYS A 418 -9.12 -8.49 -4.91
N ALA A 419 -8.42 -8.90 -5.97
CA ALA A 419 -7.15 -9.62 -5.85
C ALA A 419 -6.04 -8.74 -5.25
N ALA A 420 -5.97 -7.47 -5.65
CA ALA A 420 -5.04 -6.50 -5.08
C ALA A 420 -5.30 -6.27 -3.58
N VAL A 421 -6.57 -6.09 -3.18
CA VAL A 421 -6.97 -5.93 -1.77
C VAL A 421 -6.65 -7.19 -0.96
N ALA A 422 -6.88 -8.39 -1.50
CA ALA A 422 -6.52 -9.64 -0.83
C ALA A 422 -5.00 -9.78 -0.64
N SER A 423 -4.23 -9.43 -1.67
CA SER A 423 -2.76 -9.42 -1.61
C SER A 423 -2.22 -8.42 -0.60
N GLN A 424 -2.77 -7.21 -0.55
CA GLN A 424 -2.43 -6.18 0.43
C GLN A 424 -2.66 -6.67 1.87
N LYS A 425 -3.83 -7.25 2.14
CA LYS A 425 -4.15 -7.79 3.46
C LYS A 425 -3.19 -8.91 3.89
N ALA A 426 -2.81 -9.80 2.98
CA ALA A 426 -1.81 -10.83 3.27
C ALA A 426 -0.43 -10.24 3.61
N LEU A 427 -0.06 -9.13 2.96
CA LEU A 427 1.18 -8.42 3.23
C LEU A 427 1.15 -7.70 4.60
N GLU A 428 0.02 -7.11 4.96
CA GLU A 428 -0.21 -6.52 6.29
C GLU A 428 -0.10 -7.58 7.41
N GLU A 429 -0.72 -8.75 7.22
CA GLU A 429 -0.62 -9.87 8.18
C GLU A 429 0.83 -10.38 8.32
N CYS A 430 1.59 -10.45 7.21
CA CYS A 430 3.01 -10.81 7.22
C CYS A 430 3.86 -9.76 7.97
N ASN A 431 3.64 -8.47 7.71
CA ASN A 431 4.33 -7.38 8.39
C ASN A 431 4.02 -7.37 9.89
N LYS A 432 2.76 -7.58 10.27
CA LYS A 432 2.36 -7.70 11.68
C LYS A 432 3.08 -8.86 12.38
N SER A 433 3.10 -10.03 11.76
CA SER A 433 3.82 -11.21 12.27
C SER A 433 5.33 -10.95 12.43
N SER A 434 5.94 -10.29 11.45
CA SER A 434 7.35 -9.88 11.52
C SER A 434 7.61 -8.89 12.66
N GLN A 435 6.73 -7.91 12.87
CA GLN A 435 6.83 -6.94 13.96
C GLN A 435 6.69 -7.61 15.34
N GLU A 436 5.77 -8.56 15.48
CA GLU A 436 5.62 -9.39 16.69
C GLU A 436 6.91 -10.20 16.96
N GLU A 437 7.55 -10.75 15.94
CA GLU A 437 8.83 -11.44 16.09
C GLU A 437 9.98 -10.51 16.47
N ILE A 438 10.06 -9.32 15.86
CA ILE A 438 11.05 -8.29 16.22
C ILE A 438 10.89 -7.86 17.67
N THR A 439 9.66 -7.60 18.13
CA THR A 439 9.40 -7.23 19.53
C THR A 439 9.75 -8.37 20.48
N ARG A 440 9.47 -9.63 20.11
CA ARG A 440 9.89 -10.81 20.87
C ARG A 440 11.41 -10.91 21.00
N LEU A 441 12.15 -10.78 19.90
CA LEU A 441 13.60 -10.84 19.89
C LEU A 441 14.22 -9.67 20.66
N THR A 442 13.64 -8.47 20.55
CA THR A 442 14.05 -7.29 21.31
C THR A 442 13.89 -7.55 22.81
N HIS A 443 12.75 -8.10 23.23
CA HIS A 443 12.52 -8.45 24.64
C HIS A 443 13.48 -9.54 25.16
N GLN A 444 13.83 -10.51 24.32
CA GLN A 444 14.88 -11.49 24.66
C GLN A 444 16.24 -10.82 24.85
N LEU A 445 16.59 -9.89 23.97
CA LEU A 445 17.84 -9.11 24.06
C LEU A 445 17.88 -8.26 25.33
N ASP A 446 16.80 -7.56 25.65
CA ASP A 446 16.68 -6.78 26.89
C ASP A 446 16.78 -7.67 28.13
N SER A 447 16.19 -8.87 28.09
CA SER A 447 16.31 -9.86 29.16
C SER A 447 17.75 -10.35 29.33
N TYR A 448 18.48 -10.59 28.24
CA TYR A 448 19.90 -10.93 28.30
C TYR A 448 20.73 -9.78 28.87
N ILE A 449 20.49 -8.54 28.43
CA ILE A 449 21.18 -7.35 28.94
C ILE A 449 20.94 -7.20 30.45
N ALA A 450 19.70 -7.32 30.92
CA ALA A 450 19.36 -7.25 32.34
C ALA A 450 20.04 -8.36 33.15
N ALA A 451 20.07 -9.61 32.64
CA ALA A 451 20.77 -10.71 33.29
C ALA A 451 22.28 -10.48 33.38
N PHE A 452 22.89 -9.85 32.36
CA PHE A 452 24.30 -9.45 32.39
C PHE A 452 24.57 -8.31 33.39
N GLU A 453 23.63 -7.38 33.59
CA GLU A 453 23.77 -6.30 34.56
C GLU A 453 23.64 -6.77 36.02
N GLU A 454 22.79 -7.76 36.31
CA GLU A 454 22.63 -8.32 37.67
C GLU A 454 23.83 -9.15 38.14
N GLU A 455 24.58 -9.80 37.24
CA GLU A 455 25.83 -10.50 37.58
C GLU A 455 27.03 -9.56 37.81
N ASP A 456 26.93 -8.28 37.46
CA ASP A 456 28.08 -7.35 37.36
C ASP A 456 28.35 -6.53 38.64
N ALA A 457 27.59 -6.74 39.73
CA ALA A 457 27.75 -5.97 40.97
C ALA A 457 28.90 -6.45 41.90
N ASP A 458 29.37 -7.70 41.79
CA ASP A 458 30.43 -8.21 42.70
C ASP A 458 31.56 -9.03 42.01
N ALA A 459 31.43 -9.35 40.71
CA ALA A 459 32.41 -10.16 39.97
C ALA A 459 33.15 -9.43 38.83
N SER A 460 32.68 -8.24 38.42
CA SER A 460 33.09 -7.58 37.16
C SER A 460 34.51 -6.99 37.19
N GLU A 461 34.99 -6.58 38.35
CA GLU A 461 36.28 -5.89 38.46
C GLU A 461 37.48 -6.83 38.26
N ARG A 462 37.33 -8.14 38.57
CA ARG A 462 38.38 -9.15 38.29
C ARG A 462 38.34 -9.65 36.83
N LYS A 463 37.19 -9.62 36.16
CA LYS A 463 37.03 -10.14 34.79
C LYS A 463 37.44 -9.11 33.72
N ARG A 464 37.31 -7.80 33.99
CA ARG A 464 37.70 -6.73 33.05
C ARG A 464 39.22 -6.65 32.76
N ARG A 465 40.10 -7.27 33.58
CA ARG A 465 41.53 -7.45 33.24
C ARG A 465 41.84 -8.68 32.39
N GLY A 466 40.91 -9.64 32.25
CA GLY A 466 41.12 -10.87 31.49
C GLY A 466 40.59 -10.84 30.05
N VAL A 467 39.72 -9.88 29.71
CA VAL A 467 38.98 -9.89 28.43
C VAL A 467 39.72 -9.22 27.28
N LEU A 468 40.77 -8.42 27.55
CA LEU A 468 41.62 -7.84 26.49
C LEU A 468 42.66 -8.82 25.91
N HIS A 469 42.59 -10.11 26.26
CA HIS A 469 43.41 -11.17 25.66
C HIS A 469 42.60 -12.32 25.04
N SER A 470 41.30 -12.13 24.80
CA SER A 470 40.48 -13.12 24.08
C SER A 470 40.31 -12.77 22.59
N GLU A 471 41.40 -12.40 21.91
CA GLU A 471 41.40 -12.13 20.46
C GLU A 471 41.33 -13.41 19.60
N ASP A 472 41.41 -14.61 20.17
CA ASP A 472 41.50 -15.86 19.38
C ASP A 472 40.48 -16.93 19.78
N SER A 473 39.18 -16.64 19.72
CA SER A 473 38.18 -17.71 19.70
C SER A 473 37.08 -17.48 18.69
N SER A 474 37.49 -17.42 17.42
CA SER A 474 36.61 -17.78 16.30
C SER A 474 36.34 -19.30 16.39
N LYS A 475 35.53 -19.68 17.38
CA LYS A 475 35.21 -21.05 17.77
C LYS A 475 34.34 -21.67 16.68
N TRP A 476 34.82 -22.75 16.08
CA TRP A 476 34.01 -23.57 15.18
C TRP A 476 32.77 -24.06 15.91
N THR A 477 31.59 -23.78 15.36
CA THR A 477 30.30 -24.28 15.85
C THR A 477 29.85 -25.42 14.95
N GLU A 478 29.40 -26.53 15.54
CA GLU A 478 28.82 -27.63 14.75
C GLU A 478 27.37 -27.27 14.40
N GLU A 479 27.06 -27.20 13.11
CA GLU A 479 25.74 -26.89 12.60
C GLU A 479 24.90 -28.18 12.55
N THR A 480 24.07 -28.35 13.57
CA THR A 480 23.23 -29.54 13.79
C THR A 480 21.78 -29.36 13.33
N ALA A 481 21.44 -28.24 12.71
CA ALA A 481 20.09 -27.95 12.26
C ALA A 481 19.59 -29.02 11.25
N PRO A 482 18.46 -29.69 11.53
CA PRO A 482 17.89 -30.68 10.61
C PRO A 482 17.09 -29.97 9.51
N TYR A 483 17.62 -29.96 8.28
CA TYR A 483 16.92 -29.47 7.10
C TYR A 483 16.41 -30.66 6.25
N PRO A 484 15.15 -30.64 5.77
CA PRO A 484 14.64 -31.66 4.86
C PRO A 484 15.31 -31.56 3.49
N ALA A 485 15.53 -32.68 2.78
CA ALA A 485 16.14 -32.60 1.46
C ALA A 485 15.19 -31.95 0.43
N PRO A 486 15.65 -30.93 -0.31
CA PRO A 486 14.85 -30.31 -1.36
C PRO A 486 14.51 -31.31 -2.50
N PRO A 487 13.43 -31.07 -3.26
CA PRO A 487 13.11 -31.88 -4.43
C PRO A 487 14.18 -31.69 -5.52
N GLY A 488 15.01 -32.71 -5.72
CA GLY A 488 16.08 -32.68 -6.73
C GLY A 488 17.21 -33.65 -6.41
N ASP A 489 18.13 -33.82 -7.36
CA ASP A 489 19.40 -34.51 -7.18
C ASP A 489 20.57 -33.51 -7.16
N LEU A 490 21.79 -34.03 -7.04
CA LEU A 490 23.01 -33.22 -7.10
C LEU A 490 23.21 -32.51 -8.46
N ASN A 491 22.48 -32.91 -9.51
CA ASN A 491 22.51 -32.29 -10.83
C ASN A 491 21.40 -31.23 -11.01
N SER A 492 20.64 -30.93 -9.97
CA SER A 492 19.56 -29.95 -10.04
C SER A 492 20.09 -28.54 -10.39
N PRO A 493 19.28 -27.73 -11.11
CA PRO A 493 19.66 -26.37 -11.48
C PRO A 493 19.92 -25.49 -10.25
N LEU A 494 19.31 -25.80 -9.09
CA LEU A 494 19.53 -25.10 -7.83
C LEU A 494 20.96 -25.31 -7.30
N ILE A 495 21.46 -26.56 -7.32
CA ILE A 495 22.85 -26.84 -6.94
C ILE A 495 23.81 -26.18 -7.92
N LYS A 496 23.51 -26.21 -9.23
CA LYS A 496 24.32 -25.50 -10.22
C LYS A 496 24.38 -23.99 -9.95
N CYS A 497 23.24 -23.37 -9.68
CA CYS A 497 23.15 -21.96 -9.33
C CYS A 497 23.96 -21.63 -8.07
N LEU A 498 23.89 -22.48 -7.03
CA LEU A 498 24.70 -22.34 -5.81
C LEU A 498 26.21 -22.37 -6.13
N LEU A 499 26.65 -23.28 -7.00
CA LEU A 499 28.06 -23.38 -7.41
C LEU A 499 28.52 -22.15 -8.19
N ASP A 500 27.67 -21.64 -9.09
CA ASP A 500 27.94 -20.43 -9.88
C ASP A 500 28.08 -19.18 -8.98
N HIS A 501 27.28 -19.08 -7.91
CA HIS A 501 27.38 -18.00 -6.92
C HIS A 501 28.54 -18.17 -5.94
N TRP A 502 28.93 -19.42 -5.64
CA TRP A 502 30.04 -19.70 -4.75
C TRP A 502 31.38 -19.31 -5.37
N THR A 503 31.67 -19.77 -6.59
CA THR A 503 32.97 -19.54 -7.21
C THR A 503 32.96 -19.68 -8.72
N THR A 504 33.71 -18.81 -9.39
CA THR A 504 34.02 -18.92 -10.83
C THR A 504 35.25 -19.80 -11.11
N ASP A 505 35.94 -20.24 -10.05
CA ASP A 505 37.14 -21.07 -10.15
C ASP A 505 36.78 -22.54 -10.39
N LYS A 506 37.01 -23.00 -11.62
CA LYS A 506 36.76 -24.38 -12.04
C LYS A 506 37.51 -25.41 -11.20
N SER A 507 38.67 -25.06 -10.64
CA SER A 507 39.47 -26.00 -9.83
C SER A 507 38.78 -26.34 -8.51
N LYS A 508 38.17 -25.36 -7.84
CA LYS A 508 37.39 -25.54 -6.60
C LYS A 508 36.11 -26.32 -6.86
N VAL A 509 35.43 -26.05 -7.98
CA VAL A 509 34.24 -26.81 -8.40
C VAL A 509 34.60 -28.27 -8.66
N MET A 510 35.73 -28.55 -9.34
CA MET A 510 36.21 -29.92 -9.52
C MET A 510 36.57 -30.58 -8.18
N GLN A 511 37.25 -29.88 -7.28
CA GLN A 511 37.59 -30.41 -5.96
C GLN A 511 36.35 -30.81 -5.15
N LEU A 512 35.29 -29.99 -5.17
CA LEU A 512 34.01 -30.32 -4.54
C LEU A 512 33.37 -31.53 -5.24
N SER A 513 33.35 -31.57 -6.57
CA SER A 513 32.83 -32.70 -7.33
C SER A 513 33.54 -34.01 -6.95
N ASP A 514 34.87 -34.01 -6.92
CA ASP A 514 35.67 -35.17 -6.52
C ASP A 514 35.37 -35.59 -5.08
N TRP A 515 35.25 -34.61 -4.17
CA TRP A 515 34.88 -34.86 -2.79
C TRP A 515 33.49 -35.49 -2.66
N LEU A 516 32.49 -35.00 -3.41
CA LEU A 516 31.14 -35.56 -3.45
C LEU A 516 31.15 -37.01 -3.99
N HIS A 517 31.84 -37.26 -5.11
CA HIS A 517 31.94 -38.59 -5.69
C HIS A 517 32.59 -39.58 -4.73
N ASN A 518 33.69 -39.20 -4.07
CA ASN A 518 34.38 -40.03 -3.09
C ASN A 518 33.51 -40.30 -1.85
N SER A 519 32.77 -39.28 -1.39
CA SER A 519 31.89 -39.37 -0.24
C SER A 519 30.70 -40.30 -0.48
N ILE A 520 30.08 -40.21 -1.66
CA ILE A 520 28.93 -41.04 -2.06
C ILE A 520 29.36 -42.49 -2.33
N ARG A 521 30.50 -42.68 -3.01
CA ARG A 521 31.00 -44.03 -3.34
C ARG A 521 31.62 -44.75 -2.14
N GLY A 522 31.90 -44.05 -1.05
CA GLY A 522 32.67 -44.62 0.06
C GLY A 522 34.14 -44.88 -0.30
N THR A 523 34.63 -44.31 -1.41
CA THR A 523 35.97 -44.57 -1.92
C THR A 523 36.88 -43.39 -1.59
N GLY A 524 37.86 -43.60 -0.72
CA GLY A 524 38.89 -42.60 -0.41
C GLY A 524 39.04 -42.34 1.08
N ARG A 525 40.05 -41.54 1.43
CA ARG A 525 40.21 -41.04 2.81
C ARG A 525 39.14 -39.98 3.06
N ALA A 526 38.49 -40.05 4.22
CA ALA A 526 37.53 -39.05 4.70
C ALA A 526 38.22 -37.72 4.99
N THR A 527 38.68 -37.06 3.92
CA THR A 527 39.36 -35.77 3.98
C THR A 527 38.27 -34.71 4.13
N PRO A 528 38.30 -33.87 5.19
CA PRO A 528 37.33 -32.82 5.36
C PRO A 528 37.48 -31.78 4.25
N LEU A 529 36.36 -31.38 3.63
CA LEU A 529 36.35 -30.31 2.63
C LEU A 529 36.23 -28.97 3.33
N ARG A 530 37.21 -28.09 3.11
CA ARG A 530 37.21 -26.73 3.67
C ARG A 530 36.79 -25.72 2.60
N LEU A 531 35.73 -24.99 2.89
CA LEU A 531 35.20 -23.92 2.09
C LEU A 531 35.44 -22.62 2.86
N VAL A 532 36.28 -21.73 2.32
CA VAL A 532 36.68 -20.50 3.01
C VAL A 532 36.11 -19.27 2.34
N ASN A 533 35.90 -18.20 3.11
CA ASN A 533 35.41 -16.91 2.64
C ASN A 533 34.07 -17.00 1.87
N LEU A 534 33.12 -17.79 2.39
CA LEU A 534 31.78 -17.89 1.80
C LEU A 534 30.93 -16.69 2.22
N SER A 535 30.07 -16.17 1.35
CA SER A 535 28.96 -15.35 1.83
C SER A 535 28.03 -16.18 2.71
N SER A 536 27.35 -15.53 3.66
CA SER A 536 26.37 -16.18 4.53
C SER A 536 25.30 -16.96 3.75
N GLU A 537 24.85 -16.42 2.61
CA GLU A 537 23.89 -17.05 1.71
C GLU A 537 24.43 -18.34 1.08
N VAL A 538 25.67 -18.30 0.58
CA VAL A 538 26.31 -19.47 -0.02
C VAL A 538 26.57 -20.55 1.04
N ALA A 539 27.03 -20.16 2.22
CA ALA A 539 27.21 -21.07 3.35
C ALA A 539 25.89 -21.75 3.75
N ALA A 540 24.81 -20.98 3.88
CA ALA A 540 23.48 -21.52 4.11
C ALA A 540 23.03 -22.47 3.00
N GLY A 541 23.28 -22.13 1.73
CA GLY A 541 22.99 -23.01 0.59
C GLY A 541 23.68 -24.37 0.67
N PHE A 542 24.95 -24.41 1.11
CA PHE A 542 25.65 -25.68 1.34
C PHE A 542 25.01 -26.50 2.48
N ALA A 543 24.65 -25.85 3.59
CA ALA A 543 24.05 -26.51 4.75
C ALA A 543 22.60 -26.96 4.53
N GLN A 544 21.81 -26.21 3.76
CA GLN A 544 20.36 -26.41 3.57
C GLN A 544 20.01 -27.19 2.30
N LEU A 545 20.85 -27.14 1.25
CA LEU A 545 20.59 -27.83 -0.01
C LEU A 545 21.49 -29.06 -0.17
N LEU A 546 22.80 -28.86 -0.16
CA LEU A 546 23.76 -29.92 -0.52
C LEU A 546 23.80 -31.03 0.54
N VAL A 547 23.99 -30.68 1.80
CA VAL A 547 24.15 -31.66 2.88
C VAL A 547 22.89 -32.52 3.10
N PRO A 548 21.66 -31.97 3.10
CA PRO A 548 20.45 -32.78 3.18
C PRO A 548 20.29 -33.76 2.02
N ILE A 549 20.63 -33.36 0.78
CA ILE A 549 20.64 -34.29 -0.37
C ILE A 549 21.63 -35.44 -0.12
N MET A 550 22.84 -35.13 0.38
CA MET A 550 23.83 -36.16 0.71
C MET A 550 23.34 -37.12 1.80
N ARG A 551 22.72 -36.60 2.86
CA ARG A 551 22.22 -37.41 3.99
C ARG A 551 21.03 -38.27 3.59
N GLU A 552 20.01 -37.69 2.97
CA GLU A 552 18.73 -38.35 2.71
C GLU A 552 18.72 -39.19 1.43
N ARG A 553 19.33 -38.69 0.34
CA ARG A 553 19.31 -39.39 -0.97
C ARG A 553 20.48 -40.36 -1.14
N HIS A 554 21.65 -40.01 -0.60
CA HIS A 554 22.87 -40.79 -0.78
C HIS A 554 23.30 -41.55 0.48
N GLY A 555 22.59 -41.38 1.61
CA GLY A 555 22.90 -42.08 2.87
C GLY A 555 24.26 -41.71 3.48
N VAL A 556 24.83 -40.56 3.09
CA VAL A 556 26.14 -40.11 3.58
C VAL A 556 25.95 -39.21 4.79
N SER A 557 26.45 -39.64 5.95
CA SER A 557 26.48 -38.78 7.14
C SER A 557 27.56 -37.71 6.99
N VAL A 558 27.18 -36.44 7.05
CA VAL A 558 28.09 -35.29 6.93
C VAL A 558 27.90 -34.39 8.15
N SER A 559 28.95 -34.13 8.92
CA SER A 559 28.99 -33.05 9.92
C SER A 559 29.44 -31.75 9.26
N ILE A 560 28.82 -30.64 9.69
CA ILE A 560 29.11 -29.29 9.22
C ILE A 560 29.69 -28.53 10.39
N TYR A 561 30.90 -28.00 10.23
CA TYR A 561 31.46 -27.02 11.17
C TYR A 561 31.47 -25.66 10.50
N ARG A 562 30.88 -24.68 11.16
CA ARG A 562 30.80 -23.30 10.69
C ARG A 562 31.62 -22.40 11.58
N ARG A 563 32.28 -21.43 10.97
CA ARG A 563 32.98 -20.37 11.67
C ARG A 563 32.63 -19.05 11.00
N ASP A 564 31.88 -18.24 11.72
CA ASP A 564 31.51 -16.91 11.25
C ASP A 564 32.68 -15.95 11.53
N SER A 565 33.23 -15.37 10.46
CA SER A 565 34.22 -14.30 10.57
C SER A 565 33.48 -12.98 10.79
N VAL A 566 34.13 -12.03 11.47
CA VAL A 566 33.58 -10.69 11.80
C VAL A 566 33.09 -9.92 10.56
N HIS A 567 33.48 -10.34 9.35
CA HIS A 567 33.23 -9.66 8.09
C HIS A 567 32.21 -10.37 7.18
N ILE A 568 30.94 -10.60 7.55
CA ILE A 568 29.85 -11.16 6.67
C ILE A 568 30.18 -12.53 6.00
N LEU A 569 31.38 -13.05 6.19
CA LEU A 569 31.94 -14.22 5.54
C LEU A 569 31.98 -15.36 6.55
N SER A 570 31.60 -16.54 6.10
CA SER A 570 31.62 -17.77 6.88
C SER A 570 32.62 -18.75 6.26
N ASP A 571 33.37 -19.44 7.11
CA ASP A 571 34.11 -20.64 6.71
C ASP A 571 33.29 -21.87 7.08
N LEU A 572 33.23 -22.84 6.16
CA LEU A 572 32.58 -24.13 6.38
C LEU A 572 33.59 -25.28 6.24
N VAL A 573 33.46 -26.27 7.11
CA VAL A 573 34.14 -27.56 6.98
C VAL A 573 33.10 -28.67 6.92
N LEU A 574 33.06 -29.37 5.79
CA LEU A 574 32.21 -30.54 5.59
C LEU A 574 33.02 -31.79 5.85
N GLN A 575 32.61 -32.59 6.83
CA GLN A 575 33.29 -33.82 7.22
C GLN A 575 32.34 -35.00 7.10
N THR A 576 32.73 -36.02 6.33
CA THR A 576 31.93 -37.25 6.24
C THR A 576 32.19 -38.14 7.45
N ASN A 577 31.12 -38.49 8.15
CA ASN A 577 31.13 -39.45 9.24
C ASN A 577 30.83 -40.83 8.65
N GLN A 578 31.75 -41.37 7.86
CA GLN A 578 31.63 -42.77 7.49
C GLN A 578 31.88 -43.62 8.75
N PRO A 579 30.96 -44.52 9.13
CA PRO A 579 31.29 -45.54 10.10
C PRO A 579 32.39 -46.37 9.44
N SER A 580 33.64 -46.21 9.90
CA SER A 580 34.71 -47.09 9.46
C SER A 580 34.26 -48.49 9.86
N VAL A 581 33.75 -49.26 8.90
CA VAL A 581 33.63 -50.71 9.04
C VAL A 581 35.07 -51.17 9.09
N VAL A 582 35.64 -51.17 10.30
CA VAL A 582 36.87 -51.88 10.61
C VAL A 582 36.49 -53.33 10.38
N MET A 583 36.71 -53.78 9.15
CA MET A 583 36.70 -55.18 8.78
C MET A 583 37.75 -55.80 9.70
N GLN A 584 37.29 -56.44 10.78
CA GLN A 584 38.13 -57.22 11.68
C GLN A 584 38.77 -58.31 10.84
N SER A 585 39.98 -58.01 10.34
CA SER A 585 40.91 -59.01 9.87
C SER A 585 41.20 -59.92 11.06
N TYR A 586 40.73 -61.15 10.95
CA TYR A 586 41.06 -62.31 11.78
C TYR A 586 42.58 -62.41 11.94
N ALA A 587 43.11 -61.80 13.00
CA ALA A 587 44.47 -61.99 13.46
C ALA A 587 44.47 -63.14 14.48
N THR A 588 45.17 -64.19 14.08
CA THR A 588 45.41 -65.44 14.78
C THR A 588 45.95 -65.22 16.20
N GLU A 589 45.47 -66.07 17.09
CA GLU A 589 45.84 -66.24 18.49
C GLU A 589 47.36 -66.25 18.74
N SER A 590 47.81 -65.50 19.75
CA SER A 590 49.01 -65.87 20.53
C SER A 590 48.89 -65.36 21.97
N PRO A 591 49.12 -66.20 23.00
CA PRO A 591 48.84 -65.89 24.40
C PRO A 591 50.07 -65.32 25.14
N GLY A 592 49.87 -64.27 25.94
CA GLY A 592 50.90 -63.73 26.83
C GLY A 592 50.37 -62.59 27.70
N ALA A 593 50.00 -62.94 28.94
CA ALA A 593 49.47 -62.12 30.05
C ALA A 593 50.46 -61.03 30.58
N PRO A 594 50.17 -60.30 31.70
CA PRO A 594 48.98 -59.53 32.12
C PRO A 594 49.34 -58.12 32.69
N SER A 595 48.32 -57.44 33.25
CA SER A 595 48.33 -56.23 34.12
C SER A 595 48.03 -54.90 33.41
N GLY A 596 47.14 -54.04 33.89
CA GLY A 596 46.45 -54.02 35.18
C GLY A 596 45.18 -53.16 35.17
N ASP A 597 44.45 -53.33 36.25
CA ASP A 597 43.19 -52.73 36.65
C ASP A 597 43.07 -51.22 36.42
N ARG A 598 41.87 -50.77 36.01
CA ARG A 598 41.12 -49.81 36.83
C ARG A 598 39.61 -49.76 36.52
N GLU A 599 38.88 -50.14 37.55
CA GLU A 599 37.45 -50.04 37.86
C GLU A 599 36.77 -48.72 37.48
N VAL A 600 35.57 -48.75 36.87
CA VAL A 600 34.21 -48.75 37.49
C VAL A 600 33.90 -47.46 38.27
N LEU A 601 32.93 -46.68 37.79
CA LEU A 601 31.91 -46.06 38.64
C LEU A 601 30.68 -45.60 37.85
N THR A 602 29.66 -46.46 37.88
CA THR A 602 28.23 -46.18 37.75
C THR A 602 27.69 -45.57 39.04
N ARG A 603 26.83 -44.55 38.93
CA ARG A 603 25.83 -44.08 39.93
C ARG A 603 25.02 -42.95 39.26
N LEU A 604 23.75 -43.04 38.87
CA LEU A 604 22.53 -43.62 39.46
C LEU A 604 22.12 -42.92 40.75
N ARG A 605 21.27 -41.86 40.63
CA ARG A 605 20.26 -41.47 41.63
C ARG A 605 19.30 -40.35 41.12
N ASP A 606 18.09 -40.75 40.78
CA ASP A 606 16.82 -40.14 41.23
C ASP A 606 16.33 -40.99 42.46
N PRO A 607 15.31 -40.64 43.29
CA PRO A 607 14.11 -39.84 42.99
C PRO A 607 13.56 -38.99 44.19
N GLU A 608 12.29 -38.54 44.04
CA GLU A 608 11.25 -38.13 45.02
C GLU A 608 10.84 -36.64 44.92
N GLN A 609 9.69 -36.34 44.31
CA GLN A 609 8.29 -36.42 44.80
C GLN A 609 7.95 -35.37 45.86
N THR A 610 7.01 -34.47 45.51
CA THR A 610 5.92 -33.84 46.29
C THR A 610 5.56 -32.52 45.58
N GLY A 611 4.35 -32.13 45.26
CA GLY A 611 3.01 -32.68 45.46
C GLY A 611 2.01 -31.75 44.76
N GLU A 612 0.86 -32.29 44.35
CA GLU A 612 -0.30 -31.55 43.87
C GLU A 612 -0.94 -30.71 45.01
N PRO A 613 -1.84 -29.77 44.66
CA PRO A 613 -3.24 -30.16 44.82
C PRO A 613 -4.18 -29.79 43.66
N GLU A 614 -5.22 -30.60 43.65
CA GLU A 614 -6.41 -30.74 42.80
C GLU A 614 -7.48 -29.64 43.03
N LEU A 615 -8.53 -29.69 42.18
CA LEU A 615 -9.84 -29.01 42.17
C LEU A 615 -9.91 -27.72 41.30
N ASP A 616 -10.85 -27.52 40.37
CA ASP A 616 -12.05 -28.24 39.96
C ASP A 616 -12.53 -27.73 38.58
N ALA A 617 -13.24 -28.62 37.86
CA ALA A 617 -14.35 -28.39 36.92
C ALA A 617 -14.30 -27.25 35.86
N ASP A 618 -14.32 -27.60 34.57
CA ASP A 618 -15.58 -27.80 33.84
C ASP A 618 -15.34 -28.21 32.39
N GLY A 619 -16.20 -29.10 31.89
CA GLY A 619 -16.01 -29.83 30.65
C GLY A 619 -16.34 -29.06 29.36
N ARG A 620 -15.76 -29.54 28.26
CA ARG A 620 -16.52 -29.90 27.05
C ARG A 620 -15.67 -30.74 26.12
N ALA A 621 -16.14 -31.96 25.88
CA ALA A 621 -15.71 -32.80 24.79
C ALA A 621 -16.02 -32.10 23.45
N SER A 622 -15.01 -31.99 22.59
CA SER A 622 -15.22 -31.89 21.14
C SER A 622 -14.08 -32.64 20.48
N ALA A 623 -14.45 -33.73 19.82
CA ALA A 623 -13.53 -34.66 19.16
C ALA A 623 -12.73 -33.94 18.07
N GLY A 624 -11.44 -34.22 18.03
CA GLY A 624 -10.54 -33.75 16.98
C GLY A 624 -10.86 -34.43 15.66
N ASP A 625 -11.08 -33.60 14.63
CA ASP A 625 -11.00 -34.00 13.23
C ASP A 625 -9.97 -33.06 12.57
N SER A 626 -8.74 -33.56 12.45
CA SER A 626 -7.60 -32.85 11.88
C SER A 626 -7.65 -32.98 10.36
N HIS A 627 -8.22 -31.98 9.70
CA HIS A 627 -8.31 -31.95 8.24
C HIS A 627 -7.98 -30.56 7.69
N PHE A 628 -6.74 -30.07 7.83
CA PHE A 628 -6.26 -28.94 7.03
C PHE A 628 -4.75 -29.06 6.77
N LEU A 629 -4.34 -28.53 5.61
CA LEU A 629 -3.00 -28.54 4.99
C LEU A 629 -2.72 -29.67 4.00
N ARG A 630 -3.58 -29.80 2.99
CA ARG A 630 -3.17 -30.28 1.67
C ARG A 630 -3.95 -29.54 0.59
N GLY A 631 -3.32 -28.54 -0.02
CA GLY A 631 -3.79 -27.95 -1.26
C GLY A 631 -3.61 -26.44 -1.30
N GLU A 632 -2.42 -25.98 -1.65
CA GLU A 632 -2.18 -24.67 -2.28
C GLU A 632 -0.75 -24.64 -2.83
N ALA A 633 -0.52 -25.45 -3.87
CA ALA A 633 0.70 -25.41 -4.67
C ALA A 633 0.35 -25.81 -6.11
N GLU A 634 -0.48 -25.00 -6.77
CA GLU A 634 -0.76 -25.19 -8.21
C GLU A 634 -1.04 -23.88 -8.97
N PHE A 635 -0.79 -22.71 -8.38
CA PHE A 635 -1.16 -21.42 -8.98
C PHE A 635 -0.06 -20.67 -9.75
N LEU A 636 1.08 -21.30 -10.07
CA LEU A 636 2.19 -20.62 -10.75
C LEU A 636 2.60 -21.21 -12.12
N TYR A 637 1.70 -21.91 -12.80
CA TYR A 637 1.85 -22.14 -14.24
C TYR A 637 0.53 -21.89 -14.97
N GLY A 638 0.37 -20.65 -15.44
CA GLY A 638 -0.61 -20.21 -16.42
C GLY A 638 0.05 -19.22 -17.36
#